data_AF-A6QZ13-F1
#
_entry.id   AF-A6QZ13-F1
#
_cell.length_a   1.000
_cell.length_b   1.000
_cell.length_c   1.000
_cell.angle_alpha   90.00
_cell.angle_beta   90.00
_cell.angle_gamma   90.00
#
_symmetry.space_group_name_H-M   'P 1'
#
loop_
_entity.id
_entity.type
_entity.pdbx_description
1 polymer ?
#
loop_
_entity_poly.entity_id
_entity_poly.type
_entity_poly.pdbx_seq_one_letter_code
_entity_poly.pdbx_strand_id
1 'polypeptide(L)'
;MWQAYVNEERSRSDHQNIHFSKAHGRSKISKWIWVFVRRPLRSTVAGSIGKTITEHKTAPKDASRLMRTIDGFINVSMPQAKAEPPLSILICPSGFKESLDTLAVADCIEKGVKRVLPDAIVRKVPLFDGGEGFAHALATATGGELRQLEVTGPIRIPLISHYGILGGDRSKKTAVVEMASAAGLRLVPKDSRDPTITTTYGVGELMRAALDEGVERLIIGCGDSGTTDGGAGMLQALGARFLDAHGNELAPASGGVALCTVADIDLSGLHPRLKQVDIEAACNCQNILCGPKGVARVYGPQKGATPAKVELLDTALNAYASVVSRKLGYDISTAPGTGASGGMGTGLLLLGAKLRPRYEAVTEYFGINDDLFRNCHLVFTAEGRLDSQTPLGKIPAEVASRAKKHGLPVIALAGTVGPDAAANYSIGIDAFASIMQGPISLEAAIAEAGRLLTDAAESVMRVLMLGQSLRVRKRVVSGGGRTSVLVQPRTYLGYFSGFNPLCFISLLKSVFMFMTIREKQCGV
;
A
#
# COMPACT_ATOMS: atom_id res chain seq x y z
N MET A 1 -17.89 -6.90 40.79
CA MET A 1 -18.72 -7.79 39.95
C MET A 1 -17.91 -8.68 39.00
N TRP A 2 -16.87 -8.21 38.30
CA TRP A 2 -15.99 -9.09 37.49
C TRP A 2 -15.16 -10.10 38.32
N GLN A 3 -14.72 -9.73 39.53
CA GLN A 3 -13.99 -10.64 40.44
C GLN A 3 -14.88 -11.72 41.10
N ALA A 4 -16.20 -11.59 41.07
CA ALA A 4 -17.11 -12.61 41.58
C ALA A 4 -17.31 -13.76 40.57
N TYR A 5 -17.28 -13.46 39.28
CA TYR A 5 -17.41 -14.44 38.19
C TYR A 5 -16.17 -15.35 38.06
N VAL A 6 -14.98 -14.81 38.36
CA VAL A 6 -13.69 -15.54 38.27
C VAL A 6 -13.49 -16.52 39.44
N ASN A 7 -14.12 -16.28 40.58
CA ASN A 7 -14.03 -17.18 41.74
C ASN A 7 -15.03 -18.35 41.69
N GLU A 8 -16.11 -18.21 40.92
CA GLU A 8 -17.15 -19.26 40.76
C GLU A 8 -16.75 -20.34 39.73
N GLU A 9 -15.86 -20.03 38.78
CA GLU A 9 -15.27 -21.03 37.88
C GLU A 9 -14.07 -21.77 38.49
N ARG A 10 -13.35 -21.15 39.44
CA ARG A 10 -12.22 -21.79 40.13
C ARG A 10 -12.64 -22.82 41.18
N SER A 11 -13.86 -22.73 41.73
CA SER A 11 -14.39 -23.74 42.66
C SER A 11 -14.99 -24.98 41.98
N ARG A 12 -15.06 -25.00 40.64
CA ARG A 12 -15.58 -26.14 39.86
C ARG A 12 -14.50 -27.04 39.24
N SER A 13 -13.22 -26.68 39.34
CA SER A 13 -12.11 -27.43 38.73
C SER A 13 -11.26 -28.27 39.70
N ASP A 14 -11.52 -28.23 41.01
CA ASP A 14 -10.66 -28.90 42.02
C ASP A 14 -11.13 -30.29 42.49
N HIS A 15 -12.04 -30.93 41.74
CA HIS A 15 -12.40 -32.34 41.97
C HIS A 15 -12.27 -33.17 40.71
N GLN A 16 -11.02 -33.48 40.34
CA GLN A 16 -10.60 -34.82 39.90
C GLN A 16 -9.07 -34.87 39.73
N ASN A 17 -8.38 -35.28 40.80
CA ASN A 17 -6.99 -35.76 40.75
C ASN A 17 -6.96 -37.15 40.11
N ILE A 18 -6.33 -37.33 38.94
CA ILE A 18 -5.64 -38.58 38.61
C ILE A 18 -4.37 -38.27 37.78
N HIS A 19 -3.22 -38.62 38.36
CA HIS A 19 -1.87 -38.66 37.77
C HIS A 19 -1.77 -39.56 36.53
N PHE A 20 -0.88 -39.24 35.57
CA PHE A 20 -0.09 -40.29 34.90
C PHE A 20 1.32 -39.86 34.49
N SER A 21 2.24 -40.81 34.73
CA SER A 21 3.69 -40.84 34.52
C SER A 21 4.08 -41.16 33.07
N LYS A 22 5.36 -40.90 32.75
CA LYS A 22 6.09 -41.22 31.51
C LYS A 22 6.17 -42.73 31.18
N ALA A 23 6.21 -42.99 29.87
CA ALA A 23 7.12 -43.89 29.12
C ALA A 23 6.50 -45.02 28.27
N HIS A 24 6.58 -44.81 26.94
CA HIS A 24 6.96 -45.72 25.83
C HIS A 24 6.68 -47.23 25.91
N GLY A 25 5.92 -47.75 24.92
CA GLY A 25 6.03 -49.17 24.51
C GLY A 25 4.85 -49.79 23.75
N ARG A 26 4.79 -49.57 22.43
CA ARG A 26 4.26 -50.44 21.33
C ARG A 26 2.89 -51.17 21.44
N SER A 27 1.99 -50.68 20.57
CA SER A 27 1.04 -51.37 19.66
C SER A 27 -0.30 -51.94 20.18
N LYS A 28 -1.42 -51.33 19.76
CA LYS A 28 -2.48 -51.91 18.88
C LYS A 28 -3.66 -50.93 18.66
N ILE A 29 -4.19 -50.92 17.42
CA ILE A 29 -5.46 -50.35 16.89
C ILE A 29 -5.40 -48.86 16.44
N SER A 30 -4.84 -48.50 15.27
CA SER A 30 -5.39 -48.45 13.86
C SER A 30 -6.64 -47.54 13.72
N LYS A 31 -6.62 -46.32 13.14
CA LYS A 31 -6.34 -45.89 11.75
C LYS A 31 -6.68 -46.96 10.71
N TRP A 32 -7.72 -46.75 9.90
CA TRP A 32 -7.73 -47.07 8.46
C TRP A 32 -8.77 -46.22 7.70
N ILE A 33 -8.27 -45.49 6.70
CA ILE A 33 -8.96 -45.20 5.44
C ILE A 33 -8.65 -46.40 4.53
N TRP A 34 -9.58 -46.89 3.70
CA TRP A 34 -9.41 -47.20 2.27
C TRP A 34 -10.57 -48.05 1.72
N VAL A 35 -11.22 -47.47 0.70
CA VAL A 35 -11.54 -48.07 -0.60
C VAL A 35 -12.55 -49.23 -0.74
N PHE A 36 -13.51 -48.93 -1.63
CA PHE A 36 -14.37 -49.80 -2.43
C PHE A 36 -13.64 -51.03 -3.02
N VAL A 37 -14.26 -52.22 -2.92
CA VAL A 37 -14.60 -53.11 -4.06
C VAL A 37 -15.09 -54.49 -3.54
N ARG A 38 -16.25 -54.92 -4.08
CA ARG A 38 -16.80 -56.30 -4.24
C ARG A 38 -17.32 -57.11 -3.01
N ARG A 39 -18.68 -57.17 -2.94
CA ARG A 39 -19.61 -58.34 -3.02
C ARG A 39 -19.45 -59.53 -2.03
N PRO A 40 -20.46 -60.43 -1.81
CA PRO A 40 -21.88 -60.48 -2.22
C PRO A 40 -22.88 -60.89 -1.09
N LEU A 41 -24.20 -60.80 -1.37
CA LEU A 41 -25.29 -61.76 -1.06
C LEU A 41 -26.61 -61.04 -1.43
N ARG A 42 -27.22 -61.28 -2.61
CA ARG A 42 -28.31 -62.28 -2.85
C ARG A 42 -29.31 -62.30 -1.69
N SER A 43 -30.61 -62.10 -1.83
CA SER A 43 -31.60 -62.11 -2.92
C SER A 43 -32.74 -61.18 -2.43
N THR A 44 -33.67 -60.64 -3.21
CA THR A 44 -34.74 -61.39 -3.87
C THR A 44 -35.55 -60.41 -4.73
N VAL A 45 -35.93 -60.91 -5.91
CA VAL A 45 -37.00 -60.47 -6.82
C VAL A 45 -36.82 -59.15 -7.58
N ALA A 46 -36.12 -59.23 -8.72
CA ALA A 46 -36.62 -58.65 -9.95
C ALA A 46 -37.54 -59.69 -10.61
N GLY A 47 -38.76 -59.30 -10.97
CA GLY A 47 -39.72 -60.17 -11.62
C GLY A 47 -40.74 -59.37 -12.42
N SER A 48 -40.60 -59.47 -13.74
CA SER A 48 -41.62 -59.30 -14.77
C SER A 48 -42.06 -57.88 -15.18
N ILE A 49 -41.46 -57.48 -16.30
CA ILE A 49 -42.13 -56.90 -17.47
C ILE A 49 -43.46 -57.64 -17.75
N GLY A 50 -44.50 -56.90 -18.13
CA GLY A 50 -45.55 -57.41 -19.00
C GLY A 50 -46.99 -56.99 -18.67
N LYS A 51 -47.55 -56.17 -19.59
CA LYS A 51 -48.98 -56.05 -19.94
C LYS A 51 -49.86 -55.43 -18.82
N THR A 52 -50.68 -54.42 -19.09
CA THR A 52 -51.86 -54.52 -19.96
C THR A 52 -52.32 -53.12 -20.42
N ILE A 53 -52.54 -53.00 -21.72
CA ILE A 53 -53.38 -51.96 -22.34
C ILE A 53 -54.84 -52.41 -22.19
N THR A 54 -55.72 -51.56 -21.66
CA THR A 54 -57.15 -51.40 -22.04
C THR A 54 -57.76 -50.22 -21.26
N GLU A 55 -57.92 -49.06 -21.88
CA GLU A 55 -59.21 -48.48 -22.33
C GLU A 55 -60.20 -48.04 -21.23
N HIS A 56 -60.35 -46.72 -21.01
CA HIS A 56 -61.62 -46.01 -21.26
C HIS A 56 -61.52 -44.46 -21.18
N LYS A 57 -61.66 -43.86 -22.37
CA LYS A 57 -62.24 -42.56 -22.80
C LYS A 57 -62.79 -41.59 -21.73
N THR A 58 -62.30 -40.34 -21.70
CA THR A 58 -62.97 -39.11 -22.21
C THR A 58 -62.20 -37.85 -21.77
N ALA A 59 -61.87 -36.97 -22.73
CA ALA A 59 -61.25 -35.67 -22.50
C ALA A 59 -62.25 -34.55 -22.85
N PRO A 60 -62.38 -33.48 -22.06
CA PRO A 60 -63.08 -32.27 -22.49
C PRO A 60 -62.17 -31.41 -23.39
N LYS A 61 -62.73 -30.93 -24.51
CA LYS A 61 -62.09 -30.17 -25.60
C LYS A 61 -61.68 -28.71 -25.26
N ASP A 62 -61.50 -28.33 -24.00
CA ASP A 62 -61.30 -26.91 -23.61
C ASP A 62 -59.88 -26.52 -23.18
N ALA A 63 -58.92 -27.46 -23.12
CA ALA A 63 -57.55 -27.14 -22.70
C ALA A 63 -56.76 -26.30 -23.74
N SER A 64 -57.09 -26.43 -25.03
CA SER A 64 -56.38 -25.76 -26.13
C SER A 64 -56.80 -24.30 -26.34
N ARG A 65 -57.94 -23.87 -25.80
CA ARG A 65 -58.40 -22.47 -25.86
C ARG A 65 -57.84 -21.63 -24.71
N LEU A 66 -57.63 -22.24 -23.54
CA LEU A 66 -56.99 -21.58 -22.40
C LEU A 66 -55.49 -21.32 -22.64
N MET A 67 -54.79 -22.26 -23.28
CA MET A 67 -53.36 -22.13 -23.58
C MET A 67 -53.04 -21.03 -24.62
N ARG A 68 -53.91 -20.81 -25.62
CA ARG A 68 -53.71 -19.72 -26.60
C ARG A 68 -53.96 -18.32 -26.05
N THR A 69 -54.66 -18.21 -24.92
CA THR A 69 -54.94 -16.90 -24.30
C THR A 69 -53.83 -16.47 -23.33
N ILE A 70 -52.98 -17.40 -22.89
CA ILE A 70 -51.85 -17.13 -21.99
C ILE A 70 -50.58 -16.74 -22.78
N ASP A 71 -50.38 -17.30 -23.98
CA ASP A 71 -49.23 -16.94 -24.83
C ASP A 71 -49.29 -15.51 -25.39
N GLY A 72 -50.47 -14.89 -25.44
CA GLY A 72 -50.67 -13.53 -25.95
C GLY A 72 -50.37 -12.41 -24.95
N PHE A 73 -50.20 -12.71 -23.65
CA PHE A 73 -50.05 -11.70 -22.59
C PHE A 73 -48.66 -11.64 -21.94
N ILE A 74 -47.71 -12.48 -22.39
CA ILE A 74 -46.33 -12.47 -21.87
C ILE A 74 -45.36 -12.39 -23.04
N ASN A 75 -45.48 -11.33 -23.85
CA ASN A 75 -44.39 -10.93 -24.74
C ASN A 75 -44.23 -9.41 -24.71
N VAL A 76 -44.04 -8.89 -23.51
CA VAL A 76 -43.41 -7.59 -23.32
C VAL A 76 -41.91 -7.85 -23.34
N SER A 77 -41.26 -7.51 -24.45
CA SER A 77 -39.81 -7.46 -24.55
C SER A 77 -39.30 -6.52 -23.46
N MET A 78 -38.85 -7.08 -22.33
CA MET A 78 -38.14 -6.31 -21.31
C MET A 78 -36.92 -5.71 -22.02
N PRO A 79 -36.72 -4.37 -22.02
CA PRO A 79 -35.48 -3.81 -22.52
C PRO A 79 -34.35 -4.47 -21.73
N GLN A 80 -33.43 -5.14 -22.43
CA GLN A 80 -32.20 -5.62 -21.79
C GLN A 80 -31.59 -4.41 -21.08
N ALA A 81 -31.46 -4.49 -19.76
CA ALA A 81 -30.75 -3.48 -19.00
C ALA A 81 -29.38 -3.34 -19.68
N LYS A 82 -29.10 -2.17 -20.26
CA LYS A 82 -27.76 -1.87 -20.79
C LYS A 82 -26.78 -2.24 -19.67
N ALA A 83 -25.89 -3.19 -19.92
CA ALA A 83 -24.86 -3.53 -18.96
C ALA A 83 -24.15 -2.22 -18.61
N GLU A 84 -24.27 -1.77 -17.35
CA GLU A 84 -23.54 -0.60 -16.93
C GLU A 84 -22.06 -0.88 -17.16
N PRO A 85 -21.31 0.07 -17.75
CA PRO A 85 -19.90 -0.13 -17.99
C PRO A 85 -19.21 -0.48 -16.66
N PRO A 86 -18.25 -1.41 -16.68
CA PRO A 86 -17.57 -1.83 -15.45
C PRO A 86 -16.93 -0.63 -14.75
N LEU A 87 -16.94 -0.67 -13.41
CA LEU A 87 -16.35 0.39 -12.60
C LEU A 87 -14.85 0.49 -12.89
N SER A 88 -14.42 1.64 -13.42
CA SER A 88 -13.01 1.95 -13.60
C SER A 88 -12.43 2.57 -12.34
N ILE A 89 -11.39 1.94 -11.80
CA ILE A 89 -10.72 2.30 -10.55
C ILE A 89 -9.24 2.58 -10.83
N LEU A 90 -8.76 3.72 -10.35
CA LEU A 90 -7.35 4.09 -10.39
C LEU A 90 -6.71 3.83 -9.01
N ILE A 91 -5.60 3.11 -8.98
CA ILE A 91 -4.86 2.78 -7.75
C ILE A 91 -3.49 3.46 -7.81
N CYS A 92 -3.31 4.52 -7.01
CA CYS A 92 -2.11 5.36 -6.94
C CYS A 92 -1.49 5.38 -5.54
N PRO A 93 -0.91 4.27 -5.04
CA PRO A 93 -0.34 4.20 -3.71
C PRO A 93 1.12 4.63 -3.66
N SER A 94 1.60 4.93 -2.45
CA SER A 94 3.02 4.84 -2.09
C SER A 94 3.30 3.53 -1.33
N GLY A 95 4.56 3.13 -1.24
CA GLY A 95 4.99 2.01 -0.39
C GLY A 95 4.72 2.24 1.11
N PHE A 96 4.71 1.15 1.87
CA PHE A 96 4.66 1.18 3.33
C PHE A 96 6.08 1.07 3.86
N LYS A 97 6.61 2.16 4.41
CA LYS A 97 7.98 2.23 4.95
C LYS A 97 8.25 1.06 5.90
N GLU A 98 9.40 0.41 5.72
CA GLU A 98 9.84 -0.79 6.45
C GLU A 98 8.91 -2.03 6.33
N SER A 99 7.98 -2.06 5.37
CA SER A 99 6.99 -3.14 5.20
C SER A 99 6.81 -3.58 3.74
N LEU A 100 5.86 -3.01 3.01
CA LEU A 100 5.57 -3.38 1.61
C LEU A 100 6.18 -2.37 0.65
N ASP A 101 6.76 -2.85 -0.45
CA ASP A 101 7.12 -2.00 -1.57
C ASP A 101 5.88 -1.46 -2.30
N THR A 102 6.07 -0.40 -3.07
CA THR A 102 4.99 0.33 -3.75
C THR A 102 4.20 -0.54 -4.74
N LEU A 103 4.85 -1.48 -5.43
CA LEU A 103 4.17 -2.38 -6.39
C LEU A 103 3.27 -3.36 -5.63
N ALA A 104 3.81 -3.97 -4.57
CA ALA A 104 3.06 -4.90 -3.72
C ALA A 104 1.84 -4.24 -3.08
N VAL A 105 1.93 -2.98 -2.67
CA VAL A 105 0.78 -2.21 -2.17
C VAL A 105 -0.31 -2.10 -3.24
N ALA A 106 0.04 -1.73 -4.47
CA ALA A 106 -0.93 -1.62 -5.56
C ALA A 106 -1.60 -2.97 -5.89
N ASP A 107 -0.84 -4.05 -5.88
CA ASP A 107 -1.33 -5.42 -6.11
C ASP A 107 -2.31 -5.89 -5.02
N CYS A 108 -2.00 -5.59 -3.76
CA CYS A 108 -2.88 -5.94 -2.64
C CYS A 108 -4.23 -5.21 -2.73
N ILE A 109 -4.22 -3.91 -3.07
CA ILE A 109 -5.44 -3.13 -3.23
C ILE A 109 -6.27 -3.67 -4.41
N GLU A 110 -5.64 -3.92 -5.56
CA GLU A 110 -6.32 -4.54 -6.72
C GLU A 110 -6.97 -5.87 -6.35
N LYS A 111 -6.23 -6.73 -5.63
CA LYS A 111 -6.73 -8.03 -5.18
C LYS A 111 -7.96 -7.88 -4.30
N GLY A 112 -7.94 -6.96 -3.34
CA GLY A 112 -9.09 -6.67 -2.46
C GLY A 112 -10.30 -6.14 -3.24
N VAL A 113 -10.07 -5.24 -4.19
CA VAL A 113 -11.11 -4.72 -5.10
C VAL A 113 -11.74 -5.85 -5.91
N LYS A 114 -10.93 -6.71 -6.54
CA LYS A 114 -11.39 -7.80 -7.40
C LYS A 114 -12.13 -8.91 -6.66
N ARG A 115 -11.93 -9.06 -5.33
CA ARG A 115 -12.75 -9.98 -4.50
C ARG A 115 -14.22 -9.53 -4.40
N VAL A 116 -14.50 -8.24 -4.56
CA VAL A 116 -15.86 -7.68 -4.50
C VAL A 116 -16.42 -7.45 -5.90
N LEU A 117 -15.61 -6.90 -6.80
CA LEU A 117 -15.97 -6.60 -8.18
C LEU A 117 -14.95 -7.24 -9.15
N PRO A 118 -15.14 -8.51 -9.55
CA PRO A 118 -14.22 -9.20 -10.44
C PRO A 118 -14.05 -8.51 -11.80
N ASP A 119 -15.12 -7.88 -12.29
CA ASP A 119 -15.16 -7.22 -13.61
C ASP A 119 -14.67 -5.75 -13.56
N ALA A 120 -14.21 -5.24 -12.41
CA ALA A 120 -13.70 -3.87 -12.30
C ALA A 120 -12.45 -3.66 -13.18
N ILE A 121 -12.42 -2.54 -13.91
CA ILE A 121 -11.25 -2.14 -14.69
C ILE A 121 -10.30 -1.41 -13.75
N VAL A 122 -9.22 -2.08 -13.36
CA VAL A 122 -8.22 -1.53 -12.44
C VAL A 122 -7.00 -1.04 -13.22
N ARG A 123 -6.65 0.23 -13.03
CA ARG A 123 -5.38 0.80 -13.48
C ARG A 123 -4.50 1.08 -12.28
N LYS A 124 -3.33 0.43 -12.21
CA LYS A 124 -2.34 0.65 -11.15
C LYS A 124 -1.29 1.64 -11.64
N VAL A 125 -1.00 2.64 -10.82
CA VAL A 125 0.07 3.62 -11.04
C VAL A 125 0.81 3.77 -9.70
N PRO A 126 1.68 2.81 -9.36
CA PRO A 126 2.47 2.85 -8.12
C PRO A 126 3.44 4.04 -8.15
N LEU A 127 3.46 4.83 -7.08
CA LEU A 127 4.14 6.12 -7.04
C LEU A 127 5.34 6.09 -6.09
N PHE A 128 6.49 6.49 -6.60
CA PHE A 128 7.76 6.52 -5.89
C PHE A 128 8.17 7.98 -5.63
N ASP A 129 8.45 8.35 -4.38
CA ASP A 129 8.70 9.73 -3.97
C ASP A 129 10.20 10.11 -3.88
N GLY A 130 11.05 9.35 -4.57
CA GLY A 130 12.51 9.40 -4.42
C GLY A 130 13.05 8.55 -3.26
N GLY A 131 12.18 7.84 -2.54
CA GLY A 131 12.56 6.81 -1.57
C GLY A 131 12.84 5.45 -2.22
N GLU A 132 12.52 4.39 -1.49
CA GLU A 132 12.89 3.03 -1.87
C GLU A 132 12.25 2.55 -3.18
N GLY A 133 13.07 1.93 -4.04
CA GLY A 133 12.66 1.36 -5.32
C GLY A 133 12.49 2.37 -6.45
N PHE A 134 12.81 3.65 -6.20
CA PHE A 134 12.74 4.72 -7.19
C PHE A 134 13.69 4.47 -8.38
N ALA A 135 14.95 4.10 -8.12
CA ALA A 135 15.92 3.84 -9.19
C ALA A 135 15.51 2.62 -10.04
N HIS A 136 15.07 1.55 -9.39
CA HIS A 136 14.57 0.35 -10.06
C HIS A 136 13.36 0.67 -10.94
N ALA A 137 12.35 1.36 -10.39
CA ALA A 137 11.13 1.67 -11.11
C ALA A 137 11.39 2.53 -12.36
N LEU A 138 12.30 3.51 -12.26
CA LEU A 138 12.67 4.35 -13.42
C LEU A 138 13.48 3.58 -14.47
N ALA A 139 14.46 2.77 -14.05
CA ALA A 139 15.19 1.93 -14.98
C ALA A 139 14.23 1.00 -15.73
N THR A 140 13.36 0.28 -15.01
CA THR A 140 12.36 -0.62 -15.63
C THR A 140 11.40 0.12 -16.55
N ALA A 141 10.84 1.26 -16.13
CA ALA A 141 9.89 2.03 -16.94
C ALA A 141 10.49 2.56 -18.25
N THR A 142 11.82 2.70 -18.30
CA THR A 142 12.55 3.21 -19.47
C THR A 142 13.26 2.12 -20.27
N GLY A 143 13.12 0.84 -19.89
CA GLY A 143 13.89 -0.25 -20.49
C GLY A 143 15.40 -0.13 -20.23
N GLY A 144 15.77 0.58 -19.16
CA GLY A 144 17.13 0.70 -18.67
C GLY A 144 17.56 -0.45 -17.78
N GLU A 145 18.65 -0.27 -17.05
CA GLU A 145 19.32 -1.33 -16.30
C GLU A 145 19.77 -0.86 -14.92
N LEU A 146 19.86 -1.78 -13.97
CA LEU A 146 20.50 -1.53 -12.68
C LEU A 146 21.98 -1.90 -12.74
N ARG A 147 22.82 -1.09 -12.11
CA ARG A 147 24.24 -1.36 -11.86
C ARG A 147 24.39 -1.67 -10.37
N GLN A 148 24.89 -2.85 -10.05
CA GLN A 148 25.17 -3.23 -8.66
C GLN A 148 26.59 -2.85 -8.27
N LEU A 149 26.77 -2.40 -7.04
CA LEU A 149 28.06 -1.99 -6.50
C LEU A 149 28.08 -2.26 -4.99
N GLU A 150 29.20 -2.76 -4.48
CA GLU A 150 29.45 -2.76 -3.04
C GLU A 150 29.82 -1.34 -2.59
N VAL A 151 29.09 -0.82 -1.61
CA VAL A 151 29.27 0.54 -1.09
C VAL A 151 29.25 0.53 0.44
N THR A 152 29.74 1.61 1.03
CA THR A 152 29.73 1.87 2.46
C THR A 152 28.29 2.13 2.92
N GLY A 153 27.74 1.23 3.73
CA GLY A 153 26.40 1.39 4.32
C GLY A 153 26.32 2.52 5.35
N PRO A 154 25.10 2.83 5.85
CA PRO A 154 24.89 3.98 6.73
C PRO A 154 25.59 3.84 8.08
N ILE A 155 25.88 2.62 8.53
CA ILE A 155 26.63 2.33 9.76
C ILE A 155 28.10 1.94 9.48
N ARG A 156 28.62 2.29 8.30
CA ARG A 156 29.98 1.98 7.81
C ARG A 156 30.28 0.49 7.61
N ILE A 157 29.25 -0.34 7.54
CA ILE A 157 29.36 -1.74 7.12
C ILE A 157 29.10 -1.80 5.61
N PRO A 158 29.98 -2.43 4.81
CA PRO A 158 29.74 -2.60 3.37
C PRO A 158 28.43 -3.33 3.07
N LEU A 159 27.75 -2.92 2.00
CA LEU A 159 26.54 -3.58 1.50
C LEU A 159 26.48 -3.52 -0.02
N ILE A 160 25.79 -4.48 -0.63
CA ILE A 160 25.47 -4.44 -2.05
C ILE A 160 24.31 -3.48 -2.28
N SER A 161 24.60 -2.42 -3.03
CA SER A 161 23.63 -1.40 -3.43
C SER A 161 23.53 -1.34 -4.95
N HIS A 162 22.80 -0.35 -5.44
CA HIS A 162 22.62 -0.14 -6.87
C HIS A 162 22.27 1.31 -7.22
N TYR A 163 22.53 1.65 -8.48
CA TYR A 163 21.97 2.80 -9.18
C TYR A 163 21.40 2.35 -10.53
N GLY A 164 20.47 3.12 -11.09
CA GLY A 164 19.84 2.84 -12.37
C GLY A 164 20.46 3.65 -13.51
N ILE A 165 20.65 3.03 -14.67
CA ILE A 165 20.85 3.72 -15.94
C ILE A 165 19.51 3.69 -16.67
N LEU A 166 19.02 4.86 -17.08
CA LEU A 166 17.78 4.94 -17.85
C LEU A 166 18.00 4.52 -19.29
N GLY A 167 17.03 3.78 -19.85
CA GLY A 167 17.01 3.35 -21.24
C GLY A 167 16.19 4.27 -22.15
N GLY A 168 16.04 3.82 -23.40
CA GLY A 168 15.33 4.52 -24.48
C GLY A 168 16.18 5.53 -25.25
N ASP A 169 15.62 6.08 -26.33
CA ASP A 169 16.24 7.18 -27.07
C ASP A 169 16.12 8.47 -26.26
N ARG A 170 17.10 8.68 -25.38
CA ARG A 170 17.24 9.90 -24.59
C ARG A 170 18.42 10.69 -25.10
N SER A 171 18.25 12.02 -25.17
CA SER A 171 19.30 12.94 -25.60
C SER A 171 20.53 12.98 -24.67
N LYS A 172 20.43 12.43 -23.45
CA LYS A 172 21.50 12.40 -22.44
C LYS A 172 21.55 11.06 -21.73
N LYS A 173 22.76 10.51 -21.53
CA LYS A 173 22.96 9.34 -20.67
C LYS A 173 22.61 9.73 -19.22
N THR A 174 21.52 9.16 -18.69
CA THR A 174 20.96 9.55 -17.39
C THR A 174 21.07 8.42 -16.39
N ALA A 175 21.64 8.70 -15.22
CA ALA A 175 21.63 7.80 -14.07
C ALA A 175 20.65 8.27 -13.00
N VAL A 176 20.07 7.31 -12.28
CA VAL A 176 19.24 7.53 -11.10
C VAL A 176 19.94 6.89 -9.90
N VAL A 177 20.32 7.71 -8.93
CA VAL A 177 20.85 7.26 -7.65
C VAL A 177 19.76 7.42 -6.60
N GLU A 178 19.44 6.34 -5.92
CA GLU A 178 18.49 6.34 -4.82
C GLU A 178 19.26 6.39 -3.51
N MET A 179 19.06 7.42 -2.69
CA MET A 179 19.83 7.50 -1.43
C MET A 179 19.46 6.38 -0.45
N ALA A 180 18.21 5.90 -0.50
CA ALA A 180 17.71 4.85 0.38
C ALA A 180 18.41 3.50 0.15
N SER A 181 18.90 3.24 -1.07
CA SER A 181 19.59 1.98 -1.40
C SER A 181 20.97 1.86 -0.75
N ALA A 182 21.60 2.97 -0.36
CA ALA A 182 22.92 2.99 0.29
C ALA A 182 22.88 3.54 1.73
N ALA A 183 21.91 4.40 2.05
CA ALA A 183 21.83 5.12 3.32
C ALA A 183 20.38 5.24 3.85
N GLY A 184 19.51 4.30 3.48
CA GLY A 184 18.11 4.25 3.93
C GLY A 184 17.94 3.78 5.38
N LEU A 185 16.81 4.15 6.00
CA LEU A 185 16.48 3.79 7.39
C LEU A 185 16.32 2.27 7.56
N ARG A 186 15.83 1.57 6.54
CA ARG A 186 15.71 0.10 6.52
C ARG A 186 17.07 -0.60 6.62
N LEU A 187 18.15 0.06 6.22
CA LEU A 187 19.52 -0.47 6.26
C LEU A 187 20.19 -0.26 7.63
N VAL A 188 19.51 0.41 8.57
CA VAL A 188 20.01 0.65 9.93
C VAL A 188 19.24 -0.25 10.90
N PRO A 189 19.89 -1.29 11.47
CA PRO A 189 19.30 -2.13 12.51
C PRO A 189 18.73 -1.28 13.65
N LYS A 190 17.56 -1.65 14.19
CA LYS A 190 16.83 -0.84 15.19
C LYS A 190 17.68 -0.50 16.41
N ASP A 191 18.50 -1.44 16.86
CA ASP A 191 19.44 -1.33 17.98
C ASP A 191 20.70 -0.50 17.66
N SER A 192 20.97 -0.28 16.37
CA SER A 192 22.09 0.51 15.85
C SER A 192 21.67 1.88 15.31
N ARG A 193 20.41 2.29 15.54
CA ARG A 193 19.87 3.57 15.08
C ARG A 193 20.48 4.74 15.82
N ASP A 194 21.47 5.36 15.19
CA ASP A 194 22.12 6.56 15.71
C ASP A 194 22.43 7.57 14.60
N PRO A 195 21.56 8.57 14.38
CA PRO A 195 21.74 9.54 13.31
C PRO A 195 22.93 10.48 13.52
N THR A 196 23.56 10.46 14.70
CA THR A 196 24.77 11.23 14.98
C THR A 196 26.00 10.65 14.28
N ILE A 197 26.01 9.36 13.99
CA ILE A 197 27.17 8.64 13.42
C ILE A 197 26.87 8.01 12.06
N THR A 198 25.61 7.95 11.63
CA THR A 198 25.28 7.36 10.33
C THR A 198 25.68 8.28 9.17
N THR A 199 26.08 7.69 8.06
CA THR A 199 26.77 8.37 6.95
C THR A 199 26.08 8.17 5.60
N THR A 200 26.17 9.18 4.72
CA THR A 200 25.76 9.13 3.31
C THR A 200 26.89 8.73 2.36
N TYR A 201 28.04 8.27 2.87
CA TYR A 201 29.23 7.98 2.06
C TYR A 201 28.95 7.04 0.87
N GLY A 202 28.22 5.95 1.08
CA GLY A 202 27.83 5.04 0.00
C GLY A 202 26.99 5.67 -1.10
N VAL A 203 26.23 6.73 -0.81
CA VAL A 203 25.50 7.48 -1.85
C VAL A 203 26.50 8.18 -2.78
N GLY A 204 27.57 8.75 -2.23
CA GLY A 204 28.63 9.37 -3.04
C GLY A 204 29.43 8.35 -3.84
N GLU A 205 29.59 7.12 -3.34
CA GLU A 205 30.20 6.02 -4.11
C GLU A 205 29.35 5.61 -5.31
N LEU A 206 28.02 5.52 -5.15
CA LEU A 206 27.09 5.29 -6.27
C LEU A 206 27.14 6.43 -7.30
N MET A 207 27.17 7.69 -6.83
CA MET A 207 27.29 8.85 -7.71
C MET A 207 28.62 8.84 -8.46
N ARG A 208 29.74 8.53 -7.79
CA ARG A 208 31.06 8.40 -8.42
C ARG A 208 31.05 7.34 -9.52
N ALA A 209 30.52 6.15 -9.24
CA ALA A 209 30.43 5.07 -10.24
C ALA A 209 29.59 5.49 -11.47
N ALA A 210 28.46 6.17 -11.25
CA ALA A 210 27.66 6.69 -12.35
C ALA A 210 28.41 7.77 -13.16
N LEU A 211 29.17 8.65 -12.49
CA LEU A 211 30.01 9.65 -13.15
C LEU A 211 31.13 9.00 -13.99
N ASP A 212 31.77 7.96 -13.46
CA ASP A 212 32.82 7.18 -14.15
C ASP A 212 32.28 6.51 -15.41
N GLU A 213 31.01 6.12 -15.42
CA GLU A 213 30.29 5.63 -16.60
C GLU A 213 29.95 6.70 -17.64
N GLY A 214 30.32 7.96 -17.41
CA GLY A 214 30.16 9.02 -18.40
C GLY A 214 28.75 9.60 -18.49
N VAL A 215 27.92 9.48 -17.44
CA VAL A 215 26.58 10.08 -17.43
C VAL A 215 26.65 11.60 -17.59
N GLU A 216 25.58 12.18 -18.12
CA GLU A 216 25.41 13.62 -18.36
C GLU A 216 24.31 14.23 -17.48
N ARG A 217 23.42 13.38 -16.94
CA ARG A 217 22.39 13.76 -15.97
C ARG A 217 22.36 12.75 -14.81
N LEU A 218 22.28 13.27 -13.59
CA LEU A 218 22.09 12.50 -12.37
C LEU A 218 20.78 12.92 -11.70
N ILE A 219 19.88 11.95 -11.51
CA ILE A 219 18.66 12.13 -10.74
C ILE A 219 18.86 11.46 -9.39
N ILE A 220 18.72 12.21 -8.31
CA ILE A 220 18.92 11.75 -6.94
C ILE A 220 17.57 11.62 -6.24
N GLY A 221 17.19 10.41 -5.89
CA GLY A 221 16.03 10.14 -5.04
C GLY A 221 16.34 10.47 -3.58
N CYS A 222 15.64 11.45 -3.00
CA CYS A 222 15.78 11.85 -1.61
C CYS A 222 14.55 11.46 -0.78
N GLY A 223 14.47 10.18 -0.40
CA GLY A 223 13.47 9.64 0.50
C GLY A 223 14.06 8.62 1.46
N ASP A 224 13.34 8.33 2.54
CA ASP A 224 13.61 7.20 3.47
C ASP A 224 15.02 7.09 4.07
N SER A 225 15.72 8.22 4.24
CA SER A 225 17.07 8.27 4.82
C SER A 225 17.15 7.73 6.25
N GLY A 226 18.20 6.97 6.55
CA GLY A 226 18.64 6.57 7.89
C GLY A 226 19.71 7.50 8.49
N THR A 227 20.04 8.59 7.81
CA THR A 227 21.19 9.47 8.11
C THR A 227 20.78 10.89 8.49
N THR A 228 21.63 11.60 9.23
CA THR A 228 21.54 13.06 9.43
C THR A 228 22.94 13.66 9.44
N ASP A 229 23.66 13.53 8.33
CA ASP A 229 25.05 14.00 8.18
C ASP A 229 25.19 15.20 7.23
N GLY A 230 24.10 15.87 6.87
CA GLY A 230 24.15 17.00 5.94
C GLY A 230 24.57 16.64 4.50
N GLY A 231 24.71 15.36 4.16
CA GLY A 231 25.33 14.93 2.91
C GLY A 231 26.86 15.02 2.94
N ALA A 232 27.48 15.18 4.11
CA ALA A 232 28.93 15.28 4.24
C ALA A 232 29.64 14.01 3.79
N GLY A 233 29.12 12.82 4.16
CA GLY A 233 29.68 11.55 3.70
C GLY A 233 29.64 11.43 2.16
N MET A 234 28.51 11.77 1.54
CA MET A 234 28.35 11.79 0.08
C MET A 234 29.38 12.72 -0.58
N LEU A 235 29.56 13.93 -0.04
CA LEU A 235 30.55 14.89 -0.56
C LEU A 235 31.98 14.40 -0.41
N GLN A 236 32.33 13.79 0.73
CA GLN A 236 33.66 13.21 0.96
C GLN A 236 33.97 12.10 -0.02
N ALA A 237 33.03 11.18 -0.27
CA ALA A 237 33.19 10.12 -1.28
C ALA A 237 33.37 10.68 -2.70
N LEU A 238 32.85 11.88 -2.98
CA LEU A 238 33.05 12.59 -4.25
C LEU A 238 34.34 13.42 -4.29
N GLY A 239 35.10 13.52 -3.20
CA GLY A 239 36.41 14.17 -3.12
C GLY A 239 36.44 15.53 -2.41
N ALA A 240 35.34 15.94 -1.76
CA ALA A 240 35.36 17.12 -0.90
C ALA A 240 36.10 16.83 0.42
N ARG A 241 36.76 17.85 0.99
CA ARG A 241 37.41 17.77 2.29
C ARG A 241 36.71 18.71 3.26
N PHE A 242 36.37 18.21 4.44
CA PHE A 242 35.76 19.01 5.51
C PHE A 242 36.85 19.34 6.52
N LEU A 243 37.03 20.61 6.84
CA LEU A 243 38.15 21.08 7.65
C LEU A 243 37.66 21.64 8.99
N ASP A 244 38.38 21.35 10.06
CA ASP A 244 38.18 21.97 11.37
C ASP A 244 38.83 23.36 11.44
N ALA A 245 38.69 24.04 12.58
CA ALA A 245 39.25 25.38 12.81
C ALA A 245 40.79 25.42 12.79
N HIS A 246 41.45 24.27 12.89
CA HIS A 246 42.90 24.12 12.81
C HIS A 246 43.38 23.73 11.41
N GLY A 247 42.46 23.56 10.45
CA GLY A 247 42.75 23.13 9.09
C GLY A 247 42.96 21.61 8.95
N ASN A 248 42.67 20.83 9.99
CA ASN A 248 42.72 19.37 9.90
C ASN A 248 41.47 18.84 9.22
N GLU A 249 41.63 17.78 8.42
CA GLU A 249 40.51 17.13 7.77
C GLU A 249 39.69 16.29 8.77
N LEU A 250 38.37 16.46 8.74
CA LEU A 250 37.44 15.60 9.46
C LEU A 250 37.47 14.20 8.87
N ALA A 251 37.51 13.18 9.72
CA ALA A 251 37.57 11.80 9.27
C ALA A 251 36.39 11.45 8.34
N PRO A 252 36.61 10.68 7.26
CA PRO A 252 35.55 10.27 6.34
C PRO A 252 34.42 9.53 7.06
N ALA A 253 33.18 9.75 6.61
CA ALA A 253 32.02 8.99 7.07
C ALA A 253 31.78 9.03 8.60
N SER A 254 32.15 10.15 9.24
CA SER A 254 32.02 10.35 10.69
C SER A 254 30.59 10.67 11.17
N GLY A 255 29.65 10.84 10.25
CA GLY A 255 28.25 11.15 10.54
C GLY A 255 28.01 12.62 10.93
N GLY A 256 26.78 12.92 11.32
CA GLY A 256 26.34 14.30 11.57
C GLY A 256 27.01 15.02 12.72
N VAL A 257 27.41 14.32 13.78
CA VAL A 257 28.05 14.96 14.95
C VAL A 257 29.38 15.61 14.61
N ALA A 258 30.11 15.05 13.64
CA ALA A 258 31.40 15.61 13.21
C ALA A 258 31.25 17.03 12.64
N LEU A 259 30.07 17.40 12.15
CA LEU A 259 29.80 18.75 11.66
C LEU A 259 29.80 19.82 12.76
N CYS A 260 29.78 19.46 14.04
CA CYS A 260 29.96 20.43 15.13
C CYS A 260 31.28 21.19 15.04
N THR A 261 32.32 20.59 14.48
CA THR A 261 33.67 21.18 14.42
C THR A 261 34.04 21.69 13.03
N VAL A 262 33.11 21.66 12.06
CA VAL A 262 33.40 22.12 10.70
C VAL A 262 33.60 23.63 10.67
N ALA A 263 34.71 24.06 10.08
CA ALA A 263 35.06 25.47 9.88
C ALA A 263 35.10 25.86 8.39
N ASP A 264 35.53 24.93 7.53
CA ASP A 264 35.58 25.13 6.08
C ASP A 264 35.33 23.82 5.30
N ILE A 265 35.00 23.94 4.01
CA ILE A 265 34.80 22.81 3.09
C ILE A 265 35.59 23.08 1.81
N ASP A 266 36.61 22.29 1.53
CA ASP A 266 37.34 22.35 0.29
C ASP A 266 36.68 21.45 -0.77
N LEU A 267 36.34 22.05 -1.92
CA LEU A 267 35.69 21.39 -3.05
C LEU A 267 36.64 21.18 -4.23
N SER A 268 37.92 21.54 -4.12
CA SER A 268 38.86 21.44 -5.24
C SER A 268 39.13 19.99 -5.67
N GLY A 269 38.98 19.03 -4.75
CA GLY A 269 39.14 17.60 -4.99
C GLY A 269 37.91 16.89 -5.55
N LEU A 270 36.79 17.61 -5.77
CA LEU A 270 35.57 17.03 -6.30
C LEU A 270 35.81 16.34 -7.65
N HIS A 271 35.09 15.23 -7.86
CA HIS A 271 35.10 14.48 -9.10
C HIS A 271 34.94 15.41 -10.33
N PRO A 272 35.87 15.41 -11.30
CA PRO A 272 35.97 16.46 -12.32
C PRO A 272 34.72 16.58 -13.21
N ARG A 273 34.02 15.46 -13.44
CA ARG A 273 32.80 15.43 -14.25
C ARG A 273 31.59 16.14 -13.62
N LEU A 274 31.60 16.41 -12.31
CA LEU A 274 30.50 17.12 -11.64
C LEU A 274 30.22 18.50 -12.26
N LYS A 275 31.23 19.13 -12.87
CA LYS A 275 31.10 20.42 -13.57
C LYS A 275 30.31 20.33 -14.90
N GLN A 276 30.11 19.13 -15.41
CA GLN A 276 29.54 18.87 -16.75
C GLN A 276 28.22 18.09 -16.69
N VAL A 277 27.77 17.73 -15.48
CA VAL A 277 26.60 16.86 -15.27
C VAL A 277 25.47 17.67 -14.69
N ASP A 278 24.28 17.53 -15.25
CA ASP A 278 23.07 18.09 -14.67
C ASP A 278 22.63 17.24 -13.47
N ILE A 279 22.69 17.79 -12.26
CA ILE A 279 22.25 17.10 -11.05
C ILE A 279 20.88 17.62 -10.62
N GLU A 280 19.95 16.70 -10.42
CA GLU A 280 18.60 16.97 -9.92
C GLU A 280 18.33 16.11 -8.70
N ALA A 281 17.69 16.68 -7.69
CA ALA A 281 17.29 15.96 -6.48
C ALA A 281 15.77 15.99 -6.31
N ALA A 282 15.12 14.84 -6.45
CA ALA A 282 13.69 14.68 -6.15
C ALA A 282 13.51 14.58 -4.64
N CYS A 283 13.00 15.64 -4.00
CA CYS A 283 12.97 15.75 -2.54
C CYS A 283 11.68 16.40 -2.00
N ASN A 284 11.47 16.34 -0.68
CA ASN A 284 10.45 17.15 -0.03
C ASN A 284 11.00 18.57 0.21
N CYS A 285 10.60 19.52 -0.62
CA CYS A 285 11.06 20.91 -0.51
C CYS A 285 10.55 21.63 0.76
N GLN A 286 9.59 21.06 1.49
CA GLN A 286 9.18 21.62 2.79
C GLN A 286 10.20 21.35 3.90
N ASN A 287 11.12 20.40 3.70
CA ASN A 287 12.14 20.07 4.68
C ASN A 287 13.27 21.10 4.63
N ILE A 288 13.50 21.76 5.76
CA ILE A 288 14.56 22.75 5.94
C ILE A 288 15.67 22.21 6.84
N LEU A 289 16.89 22.73 6.69
CA LEU A 289 18.06 22.22 7.40
C LEU A 289 17.98 22.50 8.91
N CYS A 290 17.73 23.75 9.28
CA CYS A 290 17.88 24.26 10.64
C CYS A 290 16.60 24.86 11.22
N GLY A 291 16.63 25.15 12.52
CA GLY A 291 15.57 25.86 13.25
C GLY A 291 14.49 24.93 13.82
N PRO A 292 13.39 25.48 14.36
CA PRO A 292 12.37 24.69 15.07
C PRO A 292 11.70 23.60 14.21
N LYS A 293 11.65 23.81 12.88
CA LYS A 293 11.16 22.85 11.89
C LYS A 293 12.30 22.18 11.09
N GLY A 294 13.53 22.30 11.57
CA GLY A 294 14.73 21.72 10.97
C GLY A 294 14.70 20.19 10.98
N VAL A 295 15.45 19.61 10.04
CA VAL A 295 15.46 18.16 9.82
C VAL A 295 15.85 17.35 11.05
N ALA A 296 16.78 17.85 11.88
CA ALA A 296 17.18 17.18 13.11
C ALA A 296 16.00 17.02 14.09
N ARG A 297 15.19 18.07 14.26
CA ARG A 297 14.06 18.09 15.20
C ARG A 297 12.87 17.30 14.68
N VAL A 298 12.55 17.44 13.40
CA VAL A 298 11.38 16.80 12.79
C VAL A 298 11.60 15.32 12.51
N TYR A 299 12.80 14.94 12.03
CA TYR A 299 13.08 13.59 11.53
C TYR A 299 14.17 12.84 12.29
N GLY A 300 14.93 13.50 13.18
CA GLY A 300 15.90 12.83 14.04
C GLY A 300 15.27 11.75 14.95
N PRO A 301 14.15 12.01 15.64
CA PRO A 301 13.55 11.04 16.57
C PRO A 301 13.21 9.68 15.93
N GLN A 302 12.60 9.67 14.75
CA GLN A 302 12.28 8.42 14.03
C GLN A 302 13.54 7.64 13.57
N LYS A 303 14.69 8.33 13.47
CA LYS A 303 15.99 7.74 13.15
C LYS A 303 16.77 7.29 14.38
N GLY A 304 16.22 7.44 15.59
CA GLY A 304 16.85 7.03 16.85
C GLY A 304 17.50 8.16 17.67
N ALA A 305 17.29 9.43 17.29
CA ALA A 305 17.80 10.55 18.09
C ALA A 305 17.00 10.70 19.41
N THR A 306 17.70 10.64 20.54
CA THR A 306 17.16 11.14 21.82
C THR A 306 17.08 12.68 21.79
N PRO A 307 16.32 13.32 22.70
CA PRO A 307 16.28 14.79 22.76
C PRO A 307 17.67 15.46 22.81
N ALA A 308 18.61 14.88 23.56
CA ALA A 308 19.99 15.37 23.60
C ALA A 308 20.72 15.23 22.25
N LYS A 309 20.53 14.11 21.55
CA LYS A 309 21.08 13.90 20.20
C LYS A 309 20.46 14.84 19.18
N VAL A 310 19.18 15.18 19.34
CA VAL A 310 18.51 16.18 18.48
C VAL A 310 19.18 17.55 18.62
N GLU A 311 19.43 18.03 19.83
CA GLU A 311 20.11 19.31 20.04
C GLU A 311 21.55 19.30 19.51
N LEU A 312 22.26 18.17 19.69
CA LEU A 312 23.60 18.00 19.15
C LEU A 312 23.62 18.06 17.61
N LEU A 313 22.70 17.36 16.95
CA LEU A 313 22.56 17.39 15.50
C LEU A 313 22.13 18.77 14.99
N ASP A 314 21.21 19.44 15.68
CA ASP A 314 20.80 20.79 15.33
C ASP A 314 21.99 21.76 15.41
N THR A 315 22.81 21.67 16.47
CA THR A 315 24.05 22.45 16.59
C THR A 315 25.01 22.17 15.44
N ALA A 316 25.24 20.90 15.13
CA ALA A 316 26.12 20.47 14.05
C ALA A 316 25.65 20.99 12.68
N LEU A 317 24.35 20.89 12.40
CA LEU A 317 23.76 21.37 11.15
C LEU A 317 23.76 22.89 11.05
N ASN A 318 23.61 23.65 12.15
CA ASN A 318 23.75 25.11 12.15
C ASN A 318 25.20 25.55 11.85
N ALA A 319 26.20 24.85 12.40
CA ALA A 319 27.61 25.10 12.08
C ALA A 319 27.87 24.85 10.59
N TYR A 320 27.41 23.69 10.09
CA TYR A 320 27.48 23.35 8.67
C TYR A 320 26.78 24.39 7.79
N ALA A 321 25.55 24.79 8.13
CA ALA A 321 24.78 25.79 7.40
C ALA A 321 25.53 27.12 7.28
N SER A 322 26.21 27.54 8.34
CA SER A 322 27.02 28.76 8.35
C SER A 322 28.18 28.69 7.36
N VAL A 323 28.87 27.54 7.27
CA VAL A 323 29.96 27.33 6.30
C VAL A 323 29.43 27.30 4.87
N VAL A 324 28.36 26.55 4.62
CA VAL A 324 27.75 26.42 3.29
C VAL A 324 27.20 27.75 2.78
N SER A 325 26.51 28.51 3.64
CA SER A 325 25.94 29.80 3.29
C SER A 325 27.00 30.80 2.83
N ARG A 326 28.18 30.80 3.47
CA ARG A 326 29.32 31.63 3.02
C ARG A 326 29.82 31.25 1.62
N LYS A 327 29.84 29.95 1.30
CA LYS A 327 30.29 29.47 -0.03
C LYS A 327 29.28 29.74 -1.13
N LEU A 328 27.99 29.63 -0.82
CA LEU A 328 26.92 29.85 -1.80
C LEU A 328 26.50 31.33 -1.90
N GLY A 329 26.84 32.16 -0.92
CA GLY A 329 26.55 33.60 -0.90
C GLY A 329 25.13 33.96 -0.43
N TYR A 330 24.38 33.01 0.14
CA TYR A 330 23.05 33.22 0.70
C TYR A 330 22.77 32.22 1.83
N ASP A 331 21.81 32.55 2.72
CA ASP A 331 21.45 31.68 3.84
C ASP A 331 20.67 30.44 3.38
N ILE A 332 21.20 29.26 3.68
CA ILE A 332 20.55 27.97 3.38
C ILE A 332 19.79 27.38 4.57
N SER A 333 19.89 27.96 5.75
CA SER A 333 19.38 27.38 7.01
C SER A 333 17.91 27.00 6.91
N THR A 334 17.09 27.85 6.29
CA THR A 334 15.66 27.60 6.08
C THR A 334 15.27 27.53 4.60
N ALA A 335 16.22 27.38 3.68
CA ALA A 335 15.89 27.34 2.26
C ALA A 335 15.15 26.02 1.90
N PRO A 336 14.18 26.05 0.98
CA PRO A 336 13.38 24.86 0.64
C PRO A 336 14.23 23.66 0.20
N GLY A 337 13.98 22.49 0.79
CA GLY A 337 14.61 21.23 0.43
C GLY A 337 16.01 21.00 1.02
N THR A 338 16.60 21.99 1.69
CA THR A 338 17.92 21.88 2.33
C THR A 338 17.98 20.79 3.40
N GLY A 339 16.85 20.53 4.06
CA GLY A 339 16.70 19.46 5.06
C GLY A 339 16.38 18.08 4.47
N ALA A 340 16.28 17.94 3.14
CA ALA A 340 15.97 16.66 2.53
C ALA A 340 16.98 15.58 2.95
N SER A 341 16.48 14.38 3.27
CA SER A 341 17.27 13.19 3.64
C SER A 341 18.36 13.46 4.68
N GLY A 342 18.03 14.14 5.78
CA GLY A 342 19.00 14.39 6.86
C GLY A 342 19.96 15.54 6.57
N GLY A 343 19.58 16.46 5.67
CA GLY A 343 20.40 17.58 5.25
C GLY A 343 21.20 17.32 3.98
N MET A 344 21.12 16.12 3.38
CA MET A 344 21.77 15.80 2.12
C MET A 344 21.38 16.75 0.98
N GLY A 345 20.17 17.32 1.02
CA GLY A 345 19.78 18.39 0.09
C GLY A 345 20.73 19.58 0.10
N THR A 346 21.31 19.93 1.25
CA THR A 346 22.34 20.98 1.37
C THR A 346 23.64 20.57 0.69
N GLY A 347 24.09 19.32 0.89
CA GLY A 347 25.25 18.79 0.18
C GLY A 347 25.06 18.73 -1.33
N LEU A 348 23.86 18.39 -1.81
CA LEU A 348 23.53 18.40 -3.24
C LEU A 348 23.50 19.83 -3.80
N LEU A 349 22.99 20.81 -3.06
CA LEU A 349 23.07 22.22 -3.45
C LEU A 349 24.52 22.72 -3.59
N LEU A 350 25.43 22.29 -2.73
CA LEU A 350 26.87 22.58 -2.88
C LEU A 350 27.46 22.05 -4.20
N LEU A 351 26.91 20.95 -4.72
CA LEU A 351 27.28 20.41 -6.03
C LEU A 351 26.59 21.13 -7.20
N GLY A 352 25.78 22.16 -6.93
CA GLY A 352 24.98 22.86 -7.94
C GLY A 352 23.71 22.12 -8.36
N ALA A 353 23.27 21.12 -7.57
CA ALA A 353 22.06 20.37 -7.90
C ALA A 353 20.79 21.22 -7.79
N LYS A 354 19.83 20.95 -8.68
CA LYS A 354 18.48 21.53 -8.57
C LYS A 354 17.65 20.68 -7.63
N LEU A 355 17.28 21.24 -6.47
CA LEU A 355 16.31 20.61 -5.58
C LEU A 355 14.91 20.81 -6.15
N ARG A 356 14.25 19.70 -6.53
CA ARG A 356 12.92 19.73 -7.12
C ARG A 356 11.88 19.07 -6.21
N PRO A 357 10.64 19.57 -6.21
CA PRO A 357 9.55 18.90 -5.54
C PRO A 357 9.39 17.49 -6.11
N ARG A 358 9.45 16.49 -5.22
CA ARG A 358 9.28 15.07 -5.56
C ARG A 358 8.11 14.80 -6.50
N TYR A 359 7.00 15.52 -6.38
CA TYR A 359 5.81 15.31 -7.20
C TYR A 359 5.97 15.70 -8.67
N GLU A 360 6.78 16.72 -8.94
CA GLU A 360 7.10 17.09 -10.32
C GLU A 360 7.91 15.96 -10.97
N ALA A 361 8.89 15.42 -10.23
CA ALA A 361 9.65 14.26 -10.68
C ALA A 361 8.75 13.03 -10.87
N VAL A 362 7.79 12.79 -9.97
CA VAL A 362 6.84 11.69 -10.13
C VAL A 362 6.00 11.85 -11.40
N THR A 363 5.50 13.06 -11.67
CA THR A 363 4.77 13.35 -12.91
C THR A 363 5.63 13.17 -14.16
N GLU A 364 6.82 13.76 -14.17
CA GLU A 364 7.74 13.71 -15.32
C GLU A 364 8.10 12.27 -15.69
N TYR A 365 8.38 11.43 -14.69
CA TYR A 365 8.93 10.11 -14.94
C TYR A 365 7.93 8.95 -14.90
N PHE A 366 6.92 9.02 -14.03
CA PHE A 366 5.90 7.97 -13.92
C PHE A 366 4.59 8.34 -14.62
N GLY A 367 4.53 9.50 -15.28
CA GLY A 367 3.40 9.88 -16.14
C GLY A 367 2.10 10.04 -15.39
N ILE A 368 2.14 10.54 -14.13
CA ILE A 368 0.92 10.98 -13.46
C ILE A 368 0.42 12.28 -14.08
N ASN A 369 -0.23 12.13 -15.22
CA ASN A 369 -0.85 13.21 -15.96
C ASN A 369 -2.36 13.23 -15.67
N ASP A 370 -2.99 14.37 -15.90
CA ASP A 370 -4.44 14.55 -15.72
C ASP A 370 -5.26 13.53 -16.52
N ASP A 371 -4.70 13.02 -17.64
CA ASP A 371 -5.31 11.95 -18.44
C ASP A 371 -5.51 10.64 -17.68
N LEU A 372 -4.72 10.34 -16.65
CA LEU A 372 -4.90 9.15 -15.81
C LEU A 372 -6.24 9.17 -15.07
N PHE A 373 -6.71 10.36 -14.71
CA PHE A 373 -7.92 10.58 -13.94
C PHE A 373 -9.15 10.69 -14.85
N ARG A 374 -8.98 10.78 -16.17
CA ARG A 374 -10.09 10.73 -17.12
C ARG A 374 -10.69 9.32 -17.17
N ASN A 375 -12.01 9.24 -17.31
CA ASN A 375 -12.78 7.98 -17.39
C ASN A 375 -12.62 7.05 -16.17
N CYS A 376 -12.12 7.56 -15.05
CA CYS A 376 -12.09 6.87 -13.77
C CYS A 376 -13.35 7.22 -12.96
N HIS A 377 -13.77 6.33 -12.06
CA HIS A 377 -14.91 6.57 -11.16
C HIS A 377 -14.51 6.68 -9.69
N LEU A 378 -13.34 6.12 -9.32
CA LEU A 378 -12.86 6.03 -7.95
C LEU A 378 -11.34 5.92 -7.92
N VAL A 379 -10.71 6.68 -7.03
CA VAL A 379 -9.26 6.64 -6.83
C VAL A 379 -8.95 6.03 -5.46
N PHE A 380 -8.07 5.03 -5.44
CA PHE A 380 -7.39 4.56 -4.23
C PHE A 380 -5.99 5.15 -4.16
N THR A 381 -5.57 5.54 -2.97
CA THR A 381 -4.18 5.80 -2.61
C THR A 381 -3.86 5.07 -1.31
N ALA A 382 -2.59 5.00 -0.93
CA ALA A 382 -2.18 4.33 0.30
C ALA A 382 -0.82 4.84 0.77
N GLU A 383 -0.59 4.81 2.08
CA GLU A 383 0.72 5.05 2.68
C GLU A 383 0.87 4.33 4.04
N GLY A 384 2.10 4.15 4.52
CA GLY A 384 2.33 3.44 5.79
C GLY A 384 1.73 4.15 7.01
N ARG A 385 1.67 5.49 6.99
CA ARG A 385 1.08 6.29 8.07
C ARG A 385 0.43 7.57 7.54
N LEU A 386 -0.88 7.68 7.71
CA LEU A 386 -1.66 8.87 7.37
C LEU A 386 -1.84 9.75 8.61
N ASP A 387 -1.35 10.98 8.59
CA ASP A 387 -1.38 11.92 9.72
C ASP A 387 -1.34 13.39 9.27
N SER A 388 -1.14 14.33 10.19
CA SER A 388 -1.01 15.77 9.88
C SER A 388 0.18 16.14 9.01
N GLN A 389 1.14 15.23 8.77
CA GLN A 389 2.26 15.46 7.85
C GLN A 389 1.92 15.04 6.42
N THR A 390 0.85 14.30 6.19
CA THR A 390 0.45 13.87 4.84
C THR A 390 0.15 15.06 3.90
N PRO A 391 -0.57 16.12 4.34
CA PRO A 391 -0.73 17.35 3.54
C PRO A 391 0.59 18.05 3.19
N LEU A 392 1.68 17.75 3.92
CA LEU A 392 2.97 18.43 3.85
C LEU A 392 3.94 17.80 2.84
N GLY A 393 3.42 17.36 1.69
CA GLY A 393 4.28 16.84 0.64
C GLY A 393 4.36 15.30 0.54
N LYS A 394 3.37 14.55 1.03
CA LYS A 394 3.26 13.09 0.78
C LYS A 394 2.36 12.73 -0.41
N ILE A 395 2.57 11.53 -0.96
CA ILE A 395 1.87 11.04 -2.17
C ILE A 395 0.33 11.09 -2.06
N PRO A 396 -0.32 10.65 -0.97
CA PRO A 396 -1.77 10.67 -0.88
C PRO A 396 -2.39 12.07 -1.09
N ALA A 397 -1.70 13.12 -0.63
CA ALA A 397 -2.14 14.49 -0.81
C ALA A 397 -2.16 14.92 -2.29
N GLU A 398 -1.13 14.56 -3.04
CA GLU A 398 -1.03 14.93 -4.46
C GLU A 398 -2.05 14.16 -5.31
N VAL A 399 -2.22 12.87 -5.02
CA VAL A 399 -3.25 12.05 -5.67
C VAL A 399 -4.64 12.62 -5.40
N ALA A 400 -4.92 13.00 -4.15
CA ALA A 400 -6.19 13.60 -3.78
C ALA A 400 -6.44 14.93 -4.51
N SER A 401 -5.48 15.84 -4.47
CA SER A 401 -5.54 17.13 -5.17
C SER A 401 -5.86 16.97 -6.66
N ARG A 402 -5.16 16.07 -7.36
CA ARG A 402 -5.40 15.80 -8.79
C ARG A 402 -6.75 15.17 -9.04
N ALA A 403 -7.12 14.14 -8.29
CA ALA A 403 -8.43 13.50 -8.41
C ALA A 403 -9.57 14.51 -8.22
N LYS A 404 -9.42 15.48 -7.31
CA LYS A 404 -10.41 16.53 -7.08
C LYS A 404 -10.54 17.53 -8.21
N LYS A 405 -9.48 17.83 -8.96
CA LYS A 405 -9.60 18.62 -10.21
C LYS A 405 -10.54 17.95 -11.23
N HIS A 406 -10.71 16.63 -11.14
CA HIS A 406 -11.62 15.84 -11.98
C HIS A 406 -12.94 15.46 -11.28
N GLY A 407 -13.20 15.97 -10.08
CA GLY A 407 -14.42 15.66 -9.32
C GLY A 407 -14.51 14.21 -8.84
N LEU A 408 -13.38 13.49 -8.75
CA LEU A 408 -13.37 12.08 -8.38
C LEU A 408 -13.36 11.87 -6.85
N PRO A 409 -14.01 10.80 -6.36
CA PRO A 409 -13.85 10.36 -4.99
C PRO A 409 -12.50 9.67 -4.78
N VAL A 410 -11.92 9.86 -3.59
CA VAL A 410 -10.58 9.41 -3.19
C VAL A 410 -10.64 8.69 -1.86
N ILE A 411 -10.06 7.50 -1.82
CA ILE A 411 -9.95 6.67 -0.61
C ILE A 411 -8.49 6.40 -0.32
N ALA A 412 -8.05 6.68 0.91
CA ALA A 412 -6.71 6.33 1.37
C ALA A 412 -6.73 5.11 2.30
N LEU A 413 -5.89 4.11 2.02
CA LEU A 413 -5.64 3.00 2.93
C LEU A 413 -4.31 3.21 3.66
N ALA A 414 -4.34 3.25 4.99
CA ALA A 414 -3.19 3.59 5.80
C ALA A 414 -2.74 2.40 6.64
N GLY A 415 -1.43 2.13 6.69
CA GLY A 415 -0.89 1.16 7.66
C GLY A 415 -1.31 1.52 9.08
N THR A 416 -1.08 2.78 9.45
CA THR A 416 -1.56 3.39 10.69
C THR A 416 -2.20 4.76 10.43
N VAL A 417 -3.19 5.11 11.23
CA VAL A 417 -3.77 6.46 11.24
C VAL A 417 -3.21 7.19 12.46
N GLY A 418 -2.47 8.26 12.22
CA GLY A 418 -1.82 9.04 13.27
C GLY A 418 -2.68 10.19 13.81
N PRO A 419 -2.11 10.99 14.72
CA PRO A 419 -2.75 12.20 15.24
C PRO A 419 -3.15 13.16 14.12
N ASP A 420 -4.28 13.84 14.31
CA ASP A 420 -4.80 14.87 13.42
C ASP A 420 -4.98 14.44 11.95
N ALA A 421 -5.18 13.14 11.71
CA ALA A 421 -5.42 12.61 10.37
C ALA A 421 -6.65 13.22 9.68
N ALA A 422 -7.60 13.78 10.44
CA ALA A 422 -8.76 14.50 9.90
C ALA A 422 -8.37 15.71 9.02
N ALA A 423 -7.17 16.28 9.19
CA ALA A 423 -6.66 17.32 8.29
C ALA A 423 -6.64 16.87 6.82
N ASN A 424 -6.53 15.56 6.56
CA ASN A 424 -6.52 14.99 5.22
C ASN A 424 -7.86 15.12 4.46
N TYR A 425 -8.98 15.33 5.16
CA TYR A 425 -10.25 15.61 4.48
C TYR A 425 -10.19 16.93 3.70
N SER A 426 -9.49 17.94 4.24
CA SER A 426 -9.40 19.27 3.63
C SER A 426 -8.61 19.30 2.32
N ILE A 427 -7.74 18.33 2.08
CA ILE A 427 -6.93 18.20 0.86
C ILE A 427 -7.55 17.27 -0.20
N GLY A 428 -8.77 16.79 0.05
CA GLY A 428 -9.54 16.01 -0.92
C GLY A 428 -9.50 14.49 -0.74
N ILE A 429 -9.01 13.96 0.37
CA ILE A 429 -9.24 12.55 0.70
C ILE A 429 -10.67 12.45 1.26
N ASP A 430 -11.59 11.74 0.60
CA ASP A 430 -12.99 11.66 1.05
C ASP A 430 -13.20 10.65 2.17
N ALA A 431 -12.41 9.58 2.16
CA ALA A 431 -12.41 8.58 3.21
C ALA A 431 -11.00 8.00 3.38
N PHE A 432 -10.67 7.60 4.60
CA PHE A 432 -9.50 6.80 4.86
C PHE A 432 -9.80 5.70 5.87
N ALA A 433 -9.08 4.59 5.76
CA ALA A 433 -9.20 3.46 6.66
C ALA A 433 -7.81 2.95 7.05
N SER A 434 -7.66 2.53 8.31
CA SER A 434 -6.51 1.74 8.71
C SER A 434 -6.64 0.33 8.15
N ILE A 435 -5.53 -0.28 7.74
CA ILE A 435 -5.50 -1.70 7.36
C ILE A 435 -5.67 -2.63 8.58
N MET A 436 -5.50 -2.09 9.78
CA MET A 436 -5.47 -2.84 11.02
C MET A 436 -6.88 -3.24 11.43
N GLN A 437 -7.09 -4.55 11.65
CA GLN A 437 -8.39 -5.11 12.06
C GLN A 437 -8.57 -5.20 13.58
N GLY A 438 -7.50 -4.96 14.33
CA GLY A 438 -7.47 -5.00 15.79
C GLY A 438 -6.06 -4.74 16.32
N PRO A 439 -5.88 -4.73 17.65
CA PRO A 439 -4.56 -4.58 18.26
C PRO A 439 -3.65 -5.75 17.91
N ILE A 440 -2.51 -5.48 17.27
CA ILE A 440 -1.43 -6.44 16.99
C ILE A 440 -0.08 -5.73 17.18
N SER A 441 1.00 -6.50 17.33
CA SER A 441 2.35 -5.92 17.37
C SER A 441 2.73 -5.30 16.03
N LEU A 442 3.65 -4.34 16.04
CA LEU A 442 4.18 -3.73 14.81
C LEU A 442 4.85 -4.78 13.92
N GLU A 443 5.58 -5.71 14.53
CA GLU A 443 6.26 -6.80 13.83
C GLU A 443 5.25 -7.68 13.07
N ALA A 444 4.14 -8.07 13.72
CA ALA A 444 3.08 -8.83 13.08
C ALA A 444 2.37 -8.01 11.99
N ALA A 445 2.13 -6.72 12.24
CA ALA A 445 1.52 -5.82 11.27
C ALA A 445 2.36 -5.69 9.99
N ILE A 446 3.68 -5.58 10.13
CA ILE A 446 4.63 -5.52 9.01
C ILE A 446 4.65 -6.86 8.25
N ALA A 447 4.72 -7.98 8.97
CA ALA A 447 4.80 -9.32 8.38
C ALA A 447 3.51 -9.71 7.63
N GLU A 448 2.35 -9.29 8.13
CA GLU A 448 1.05 -9.59 7.53
C GLU A 448 0.48 -8.45 6.66
N ALA A 449 1.25 -7.38 6.44
CA ALA A 449 0.77 -6.16 5.80
C ALA A 449 0.04 -6.41 4.48
N GLY A 450 0.53 -7.33 3.65
CA GLY A 450 -0.10 -7.65 2.36
C GLY A 450 -1.50 -8.26 2.51
N ARG A 451 -1.67 -9.16 3.48
CA ARG A 451 -2.99 -9.73 3.82
C ARG A 451 -3.91 -8.65 4.37
N LEU A 452 -3.44 -7.90 5.38
CA LEU A 452 -4.20 -6.83 6.03
C LEU A 452 -4.69 -5.77 5.04
N LEU A 453 -3.81 -5.32 4.15
CA LEU A 453 -4.14 -4.34 3.11
C LEU A 453 -5.16 -4.87 2.11
N THR A 454 -5.02 -6.13 1.67
CA THR A 454 -5.99 -6.78 0.77
C THR A 454 -7.38 -6.84 1.42
N ASP A 455 -7.43 -7.26 2.69
CA ASP A 455 -8.70 -7.40 3.42
C ASP A 455 -9.34 -6.03 3.72
N ALA A 456 -8.53 -5.00 3.96
CA ALA A 456 -9.00 -3.63 4.13
C ALA A 456 -9.59 -3.04 2.84
N ALA A 457 -8.92 -3.23 1.70
CA ALA A 457 -9.43 -2.82 0.39
C ALA A 457 -10.76 -3.51 0.06
N GLU A 458 -10.86 -4.82 0.32
CA GLU A 458 -12.11 -5.58 0.18
C GLU A 458 -13.22 -5.01 1.08
N SER A 459 -12.94 -4.78 2.36
CA SER A 459 -13.92 -4.27 3.33
C SER A 459 -14.47 -2.91 2.93
N VAL A 460 -13.59 -1.98 2.52
CA VAL A 460 -13.99 -0.66 2.03
C VAL A 460 -14.85 -0.79 0.77
N MET A 461 -14.46 -1.64 -0.18
CA MET A 461 -15.26 -1.89 -1.39
C MET A 461 -16.64 -2.46 -1.08
N ARG A 462 -16.78 -3.37 -0.10
CA ARG A 462 -18.08 -3.89 0.34
C ARG A 462 -18.97 -2.78 0.91
N VAL A 463 -18.42 -1.88 1.72
CA VAL A 463 -19.13 -0.72 2.26
C VAL A 463 -19.60 0.21 1.14
N LEU A 464 -18.75 0.48 0.15
CA LEU A 464 -19.12 1.29 -1.02
C LEU A 464 -20.27 0.68 -1.83
N MET A 465 -20.21 -0.63 -2.10
CA MET A 465 -21.27 -1.33 -2.84
C MET A 465 -22.59 -1.36 -2.07
N LEU A 466 -22.54 -1.44 -0.74
CA LEU A 466 -23.70 -1.27 0.11
C LEU A 466 -24.29 0.15 -0.03
N GLY A 467 -23.44 1.18 0.00
CA GLY A 467 -23.85 2.58 -0.22
C GLY A 467 -24.53 2.79 -1.58
N GLN A 468 -23.97 2.20 -2.65
CA GLN A 468 -24.59 2.25 -3.99
C GLN A 468 -25.96 1.58 -4.00
N SER A 469 -26.08 0.42 -3.35
CA SER A 469 -27.35 -0.31 -3.23
C SER A 469 -28.43 0.50 -2.50
N LEU A 470 -28.05 1.25 -1.45
CA LEU A 470 -28.97 2.16 -0.74
C LEU A 470 -29.45 3.32 -1.61
N ARG A 471 -28.56 3.90 -2.44
CA ARG A 471 -28.92 4.98 -3.39
C ARG A 471 -29.94 4.50 -4.42
N VAL A 472 -29.78 3.28 -4.95
CA VAL A 472 -30.73 2.66 -5.88
C VAL A 472 -32.08 2.44 -5.19
N ARG A 473 -32.08 1.88 -3.97
CA ARG A 473 -33.32 1.68 -3.20
C ARG A 473 -34.04 2.99 -2.90
N LYS A 474 -33.34 4.05 -2.52
CA LYS A 474 -33.98 5.35 -2.25
C LYS A 474 -34.70 5.90 -3.48
N ARG A 475 -34.10 5.80 -4.67
CA ARG A 475 -34.76 6.18 -5.94
C ARG A 475 -36.04 5.38 -6.20
N VAL A 476 -36.01 4.08 -5.91
CA VAL A 476 -37.17 3.18 -6.08
C VAL A 476 -38.29 3.51 -5.08
N VAL A 477 -37.94 3.86 -3.85
CA VAL A 477 -38.93 4.21 -2.81
C VAL A 477 -39.50 5.62 -3.01
N SER A 478 -38.70 6.59 -3.49
CA SER A 478 -39.14 7.97 -3.72
C SER A 478 -39.87 8.20 -5.06
N GLY A 479 -39.72 7.28 -6.02
CA GLY A 479 -40.47 7.30 -7.28
C GLY A 479 -41.65 6.34 -7.20
N GLY A 480 -42.88 6.87 -7.06
CA GLY A 480 -44.13 6.11 -6.94
C GLY A 480 -44.58 5.35 -8.21
N GLY A 481 -43.70 4.60 -8.85
CA GLY A 481 -44.01 3.77 -10.01
C GLY A 481 -43.29 2.43 -9.91
N ARG A 482 -44.06 1.33 -9.95
CA ARG A 482 -43.59 -0.06 -9.96
C ARG A 482 -42.39 -0.22 -10.91
N THR A 483 -41.19 -0.24 -10.35
CA THR A 483 -39.99 -0.71 -11.04
C THR A 483 -39.52 -1.95 -10.30
N SER A 484 -39.70 -3.10 -10.94
CA SER A 484 -39.15 -4.37 -10.49
C SER A 484 -37.63 -4.30 -10.56
N VAL A 485 -36.98 -4.07 -9.41
CA VAL A 485 -35.54 -4.28 -9.29
C VAL A 485 -35.31 -5.78 -9.27
N LEU A 486 -34.96 -6.34 -10.42
CA LEU A 486 -34.39 -7.68 -10.52
C LEU A 486 -32.97 -7.61 -9.94
N VAL A 487 -32.83 -7.86 -8.63
CA VAL A 487 -31.53 -8.21 -8.07
C VAL A 487 -31.22 -9.60 -8.61
N GLN A 488 -30.45 -9.70 -9.72
CA GLN A 488 -29.85 -10.97 -10.08
C GLN A 488 -28.80 -11.30 -9.02
N PRO A 489 -28.94 -12.40 -8.26
CA PRO A 489 -27.82 -12.94 -7.53
C PRO A 489 -26.94 -13.63 -8.57
N ARG A 490 -25.93 -12.91 -9.11
CA ARG A 490 -24.85 -13.57 -9.83
C ARG A 490 -24.02 -14.34 -8.80
N THR A 491 -24.37 -15.62 -8.68
CA THR A 491 -23.53 -16.75 -8.25
C THR A 491 -22.84 -16.66 -6.88
N TYR A 492 -23.56 -17.10 -5.84
CA TYR A 492 -23.00 -17.88 -4.72
C TYR A 492 -23.81 -19.17 -4.60
N LEU A 493 -23.65 -20.08 -5.56
CA LEU A 493 -24.13 -21.46 -5.48
C LEU A 493 -23.36 -22.32 -6.47
N GLY A 494 -22.04 -22.38 -6.28
CA GLY A 494 -21.29 -23.59 -6.63
C GLY A 494 -21.50 -24.59 -5.51
N TYR A 495 -21.83 -25.84 -5.87
CA TYR A 495 -22.24 -26.96 -5.01
C TYR A 495 -23.72 -26.98 -4.63
N PHE A 496 -24.56 -27.49 -5.54
CA PHE A 496 -25.62 -28.48 -5.25
C PHE A 496 -26.28 -28.87 -6.59
N SER A 497 -25.62 -29.74 -7.36
CA SER A 497 -26.24 -30.39 -8.53
C SER A 497 -27.10 -31.56 -8.05
N GLY A 498 -28.43 -31.38 -8.04
CA GLY A 498 -29.33 -32.52 -7.81
C GLY A 498 -30.70 -32.24 -7.20
N PHE A 499 -31.28 -31.04 -7.34
CA PHE A 499 -32.64 -30.77 -6.82
C PHE A 499 -33.65 -30.45 -7.93
N ASN A 500 -34.73 -31.25 -7.96
CA ASN A 500 -35.84 -31.13 -8.89
C ASN A 500 -36.71 -29.89 -8.53
N PRO A 501 -36.93 -28.93 -9.44
CA PRO A 501 -37.59 -27.64 -9.15
C PRO A 501 -39.04 -27.77 -8.64
N LEU A 502 -39.69 -28.92 -8.81
CA LEU A 502 -41.04 -29.17 -8.30
C LEU A 502 -41.10 -29.32 -6.76
N CYS A 503 -40.01 -29.74 -6.10
CA CYS A 503 -39.97 -29.84 -4.64
C CYS A 503 -39.89 -28.48 -3.94
N PHE A 504 -39.25 -27.48 -4.57
CA PHE A 504 -39.09 -26.14 -3.97
C PHE A 504 -40.40 -25.34 -3.97
N ILE A 505 -41.25 -25.53 -4.98
CA ILE A 505 -42.57 -24.91 -5.08
C ILE A 505 -43.54 -25.50 -4.03
N SER A 506 -43.41 -26.78 -3.70
CA SER A 506 -44.21 -27.42 -2.64
C SER A 506 -43.81 -26.90 -1.24
N LEU A 507 -42.52 -26.67 -1.01
CA LEU A 507 -42.01 -26.11 0.25
C LEU A 507 -42.47 -24.66 0.47
N LEU A 508 -42.47 -23.83 -0.59
CA LEU A 508 -42.95 -22.45 -0.54
C LEU A 508 -44.46 -22.35 -0.28
N LYS A 509 -45.26 -23.29 -0.80
CA LYS A 509 -46.70 -23.37 -0.49
C LYS A 509 -46.96 -23.74 0.97
N SER A 510 -46.17 -24.64 1.55
CA SER A 510 -46.30 -25.03 2.96
C SER A 510 -45.89 -23.91 3.93
N VAL A 511 -44.86 -23.11 3.59
CA VAL A 511 -44.42 -21.97 4.40
C VAL A 511 -45.42 -20.81 4.34
N PHE A 512 -45.98 -20.51 3.17
CA PHE A 512 -47.04 -19.49 3.05
C PHE A 512 -48.32 -19.90 3.76
N MET A 513 -48.70 -21.18 3.71
CA MET A 513 -49.89 -21.69 4.40
C MET A 513 -49.73 -21.68 5.94
N PHE A 514 -48.51 -21.82 6.46
CA PHE A 514 -48.23 -21.73 7.91
C PHE A 514 -48.27 -20.29 8.45
N MET A 515 -47.91 -19.29 7.65
CA MET A 515 -47.95 -17.88 8.09
C MET A 515 -49.39 -17.33 8.15
N THR A 516 -50.28 -17.75 7.25
CA THR A 516 -51.69 -17.28 7.23
C THR A 516 -52.56 -17.89 8.34
N ILE A 517 -52.15 -19.03 8.93
CA ILE A 517 -52.88 -19.66 10.05
C ILE A 517 -52.54 -19.02 11.40
N ARG A 518 -51.35 -18.39 11.54
CA ARG A 518 -50.92 -17.78 12.81
C ARG A 518 -51.46 -16.38 13.08
N GLU A 519 -51.94 -15.65 12.08
CA GLU A 519 -52.55 -14.32 12.26
C GLU A 519 -54.03 -14.33 12.68
N LYS A 520 -54.68 -15.52 12.76
CA LYS A 520 -56.08 -15.64 13.19
C LYS A 520 -56.30 -16.18 14.62
N GLN A 521 -55.26 -16.39 15.42
CA GLN A 521 -55.38 -16.96 16.78
C GLN A 521 -54.70 -16.18 17.92
N CYS A 522 -54.44 -14.89 17.77
CA CYS A 522 -54.11 -14.03 18.91
C CYS A 522 -55.05 -12.83 18.96
N GLY A 523 -56.26 -13.10 19.45
CA GLY A 523 -57.14 -12.12 20.08
C GLY A 523 -57.44 -12.62 21.49
N VAL A 524 -56.91 -11.88 22.48
CA VAL A 524 -57.13 -11.81 23.94
C VAL A 524 -55.77 -11.62 24.61
#